data_AF-A0A920CNP9-F1
#
_entry.id   AF-A0A920CNP9-F1
#
_cell.length_a   1.000
_cell.length_b   1.000
_cell.length_c   1.000
_cell.angle_alpha   90.00
_cell.angle_beta   90.00
_cell.angle_gamma   90.00
#
_symmetry.space_group_name_H-M   'P 1'
#
loop_
_entity.id
_entity.type
_entity.pdbx_description
1 polymer ?
#
loop_
_entity_poly.entity_id
_entity_poly.type
_entity_poly.pdbx_seq_one_letter_code
_entity_poly.pdbx_strand_id
1 'polypeptide(L)' 'MNLFQGNRVKLTALTEQDAEIYADWSNDSEYLRNLDTDYARPRSAEGYKSDIQATISDLTQMEFGIRQAWEETEEKGCF' A
#
# COMPACT_ATOMS: atom_id res chain seq x y z
N MET A 1 7.59 -3.94 -20.75
CA MET A 1 8.67 -3.81 -19.75
C MET A 1 7.99 -3.47 -18.43
N ASN A 2 7.94 -4.42 -17.50
CA ASN A 2 7.30 -4.23 -16.20
C ASN A 2 8.38 -3.98 -15.15
N LEU A 3 8.81 -2.72 -15.03
CA LEU A 3 9.93 -2.31 -14.17
C LEU A 3 9.70 -2.57 -12.67
N PHE A 4 8.43 -2.57 -12.26
CA PHE A 4 8.01 -2.64 -10.86
C PHE A 4 7.24 -3.93 -10.54
N GLN A 5 7.60 -5.03 -11.20
CA GLN A 5 6.93 -6.32 -11.02
C GLN A 5 7.96 -7.45 -10.87
N GLY A 6 7.84 -8.20 -9.79
CA GLY A 6 8.52 -9.48 -9.59
C GLY A 6 7.52 -10.64 -9.61
N ASN A 7 8.01 -11.85 -9.35
CA ASN A 7 7.21 -13.08 -9.43
C ASN A 7 6.11 -13.19 -8.35
N ARG A 8 6.19 -12.38 -7.29
CA ARG A 8 5.26 -12.47 -6.13
C ARG A 8 4.58 -11.15 -5.80
N VAL A 9 5.25 -10.04 -6.09
CA VAL A 9 4.78 -8.71 -5.75
C VAL A 9 4.99 -7.75 -6.91
N LYS A 10 4.13 -6.74 -6.98
CA LYS A 10 4.28 -5.57 -7.81
C LYS A 10 4.21 -4.32 -6.95
N LEU A 11 4.98 -3.30 -7.32
CA LEU A 11 4.89 -1.98 -6.72
C LEU A 11 3.95 -1.15 -7.59
N THR A 12 2.94 -0.56 -6.97
CA THR A 12 1.97 0.32 -7.64
C THR A 12 1.97 1.66 -6.94
N ALA A 13 1.50 2.71 -7.63
CA ALA A 13 1.15 3.95 -6.95
C ALA A 13 0.14 3.66 -5.84
N LEU A 14 0.21 4.43 -4.76
CA LEU A 14 -0.83 4.44 -3.73
C LEU A 14 -2.10 5.09 -4.30
N THR A 15 -3.24 4.59 -3.86
CA THR A 15 -4.54 5.17 -4.18
C THR A 15 -5.32 5.41 -2.90
N GLU A 16 -6.33 6.26 -2.93
CA GLU A 16 -7.15 6.55 -1.74
C GLU A 16 -7.82 5.31 -1.14
N GLN A 17 -8.03 4.25 -1.93
CA GLN A 17 -8.58 2.98 -1.46
C GLN A 17 -7.63 2.23 -0.50
N ASP A 18 -6.32 2.55 -0.52
CA ASP A 18 -5.35 1.95 0.38
C ASP A 18 -5.51 2.44 1.82
N ALA A 19 -6.22 3.56 2.02
CA ALA A 19 -6.40 4.17 3.33
C ALA A 19 -7.09 3.25 4.34
N GLU A 20 -8.04 2.41 3.90
CA GLU A 20 -8.71 1.43 4.76
C GLU A 20 -7.74 0.36 5.26
N ILE A 21 -6.86 -0.13 4.38
CA ILE A 21 -5.82 -1.12 4.75
C ILE A 21 -4.85 -0.52 5.77
N TYR A 22 -4.50 0.75 5.61
CA TYR A 22 -3.58 1.44 6.51
C TYR A 22 -4.24 1.69 7.87
N ALA A 23 -5.53 2.04 7.87
CA ALA A 23 -6.32 2.15 9.10
C ALA A 23 -6.39 0.82 9.85
N ASP A 24 -6.59 -0.29 9.13
CA ASP A 24 -6.59 -1.63 9.72
C ASP A 24 -5.23 -1.97 10.35
N TRP A 25 -4.12 -1.69 9.67
CA TRP A 25 -2.77 -1.90 10.22
C TRP A 25 -2.50 -1.04 11.45
N SER A 26 -3.07 0.16 11.52
CA SER A 26 -2.91 1.05 12.67
C SER A 26 -3.54 0.51 13.96
N ASN A 27 -4.39 -0.52 13.88
CA ASN A 27 -4.90 -1.21 15.07
C ASN A 27 -3.84 -2.11 15.72
N ASP A 28 -2.75 -2.44 15.01
CA ASP A 28 -1.61 -3.15 15.58
C ASP A 28 -0.66 -2.17 16.27
N SER A 29 -0.67 -2.21 17.61
CA SER A 29 0.16 -1.34 18.44
C SER A 29 1.66 -1.63 18.35
N GLU A 30 2.05 -2.87 18.03
CA GLU A 30 3.46 -3.22 17.84
C GLU A 30 3.97 -2.66 16.52
N TYR A 31 3.18 -2.80 15.46
CA TYR A 31 3.44 -2.14 14.18
C TYR A 31 3.62 -0.63 14.36
N LEU A 32 2.68 0.06 15.02
CA LEU A 32 2.76 1.51 15.21
C LEU A 32 3.98 1.95 16.02
N ARG A 33 4.41 1.18 17.03
CA ARG A 33 5.63 1.48 17.81
C ARG A 33 6.93 1.27 17.03
N ASN A 34 6.89 0.45 15.99
CA ASN A 34 8.03 0.26 15.10
C ASN A 34 8.01 1.25 13.93
N LEU A 35 6.88 1.91 13.68
CA LEU A 35 6.72 2.90 12.60
C LEU A 35 7.24 4.28 13.01
N ASP A 36 7.01 4.70 14.26
CA ASP A 36 7.39 6.03 14.77
C ASP A 36 7.68 5.99 16.28
N THR A 37 8.24 7.09 16.80
CA THR A 37 8.56 7.33 18.22
C THR A 37 7.40 7.95 19.03
N ASP A 38 6.34 8.41 18.36
CA ASP A 38 5.15 8.95 19.01
C ASP A 38 4.28 7.84 19.66
N TYR A 39 3.29 8.26 20.46
CA TYR A 39 2.34 7.33 21.06
C TYR A 39 1.58 6.55 19.98
N ALA A 40 1.67 5.22 20.02
CA ALA A 40 0.92 4.32 19.15
C ALA A 40 -0.59 4.48 19.35
N ARG A 41 -1.22 5.24 18.45
CA ARG A 41 -2.67 5.44 18.39
C ARG A 41 -3.17 5.07 16.99
N PRO A 42 -4.22 4.23 16.89
CA PRO A 42 -4.85 3.95 15.60
C PRO A 42 -5.30 5.25 14.92
N ARG A 43 -5.20 5.28 13.60
CA ARG A 43 -5.59 6.42 12.75
C ARG A 43 -6.76 6.00 11.87
N SER A 44 -7.64 6.94 11.55
CA SER A 44 -8.81 6.66 10.69
C SER A 44 -8.40 6.59 9.22
N ALA A 45 -9.24 5.93 8.40
CA ALA A 45 -9.07 5.88 6.96
C ALA A 45 -9.10 7.28 6.34
N GLU A 46 -9.92 8.21 6.83
CA GLU A 46 -9.93 9.60 6.34
C GLU A 46 -8.59 10.30 6.57
N GLY A 47 -7.95 10.03 7.70
CA GLY A 47 -6.61 10.54 8.01
C GLY A 47 -5.58 10.04 7.00
N TYR A 48 -5.53 8.74 6.75
CA TYR A 48 -4.62 8.15 5.77
C TYR A 48 -4.92 8.60 4.34
N LYS A 49 -6.20 8.78 3.98
CA LYS A 49 -6.60 9.30 2.68
C LYS A 49 -6.07 10.72 2.46
N SER A 50 -6.15 11.59 3.46
CA SER A 50 -5.59 12.93 3.39
C SER A 50 -4.07 12.89 3.19
N ASP A 51 -3.36 11.99 3.88
CA ASP A 51 -1.91 11.83 3.72
C ASP A 51 -1.55 11.36 2.31
N ILE A 52 -2.25 10.33 1.79
CA ILE A 52 -2.03 9.81 0.44
C ILE A 52 -2.25 10.92 -0.61
N GLN A 53 -3.31 11.72 -0.47
CA GLN A 53 -3.56 12.86 -1.36
C GLN A 53 -2.45 13.92 -1.29
N ALA A 54 -1.93 14.19 -0.09
CA ALA A 54 -0.81 15.11 0.11
C ALA A 54 0.46 14.60 -0.57
N THR A 55 0.81 13.33 -0.39
CA THR A 55 1.95 12.68 -1.06
C THR A 55 1.79 12.71 -2.59
N ILE A 56 0.60 12.37 -3.12
CA ILE A 56 0.34 12.41 -4.58
C ILE A 56 0.56 13.82 -5.16
N SER A 57 0.26 14.85 -4.39
CA SER A 57 0.40 16.25 -4.81
C SER A 57 1.83 16.78 -4.69
N ASP A 58 2.70 16.07 -3.97
CA ASP A 58 4.09 16.46 -3.76
C ASP A 58 5.01 15.87 -4.83
N LEU A 59 5.58 16.75 -5.66
CA LEU A 59 6.46 16.36 -6.76
C LEU A 59 7.88 15.98 -6.31
N THR A 60 8.20 16.10 -5.02
CA THR A 60 9.54 15.82 -4.47
C THR A 60 9.69 14.42 -3.91
N GLN A 61 8.59 13.68 -3.77
CA GLN A 61 8.56 12.33 -3.21
C GLN A 61 7.80 11.36 -4.10
N MET A 62 8.12 10.08 -3.95
CA MET A 62 7.45 9.00 -4.66
C MET A 62 7.25 7.85 -3.68
N GLU A 63 6.00 7.48 -3.48
CA GLU A 63 5.62 6.36 -2.65
C GLU A 63 5.00 5.25 -3.49
N PHE A 64 5.24 4.01 -3.07
CA PHE A 64 4.69 2.83 -3.70
C PHE A 64 4.02 1.95 -2.65
N GLY A 65 2.83 1.46 -2.98
CA GLY A 65 2.23 0.36 -2.25
C GLY A 65 2.66 -0.99 -2.85
N ILE A 66 2.84 -1.98 -1.97
CA ILE A 66 3.18 -3.35 -2.35
C ILE A 66 1.88 -4.12 -2.59
N ARG A 67 1.71 -4.75 -3.75
CA ARG A 67 0.58 -5.64 -4.05
C ARG A 67 1.10 -7.01 -4.46
N GLN A 68 0.26 -8.02 -4.32
CA GLN A 68 0.53 -9.33 -4.91
C GLN A 68 0.57 -9.21 -6.45
N ALA A 69 1.57 -9.85 -7.06
CA ALA A 69 1.61 -10.09 -8.49
C ALA A 69 0.87 -11.40 -8.75
N TRP A 70 -0.30 -11.33 -9.39
CA TRP A 70 -0.96 -12.51 -9.93
C TRP A 70 -0.40 -12.75 -11.33
N GLU A 71 0.07 -13.97 -11.61
CA GLU A 71 0.11 -14.46 -12.98
C GLU A 71 -1.34 -14.83 -13.35
N GLU A 72 -1.92 -14.20 -14.38
CA GLU A 72 -2.96 -14.88 -15.14
C GLU A 72 -2.27 -16.06 -15.83
N THR A 73 -2.21 -17.21 -15.18
CA THR A 73 -2.03 -18.46 -15.90
C THR A 73 -3.26 -18.62 -16.77
N GLU A 74 -3.16 -18.22 -18.04
CA GLU A 74 -3.98 -18.77 -19.11
C GLU A 74 -3.81 -20.29 -19.08
N GLU A 75 -4.65 -21.01 -18.34
CA GLU A 75 -4.92 -22.41 -18.62
C GLU A 75 -5.68 -22.48 -19.95
N LYS A 76 -4.95 -22.32 -21.06
CA LYS A 76 -5.33 -22.93 -22.33
C LYS A 76 -5.05 -24.42 -22.24
N GLY A 77 -5.85 -25.10 -21.42
CA GLY A 77 -5.95 -26.55 -21.37
C GLY A 77 -7.04 -27.00 -22.34
N CYS A 78 -6.70 -27.06 -23.62
CA CYS A 78 -7.42 -27.86 -24.59
C CYS A 78 -7.25 -29.34 -24.21
N PHE A 79 -8.32 -30.06 -23.88
CA PHE A 79 -8.55 -31.48 -24.17
C PHE A 79 -10.04 -31.81 -23.98
#